data_AF-A0AAV9JYH9-F1
#
_entry.id   AF-A0AAV9JYH9-F1
#
_cell.length_a   1.000
_cell.length_b   1.000
_cell.length_c   1.000
_cell.angle_alpha   90.00
_cell.angle_beta   90.00
_cell.angle_gamma   90.00
#
_symmetry.space_group_name_H-M   'P 1'
#
loop_
_entity.id
_entity.type
_entity.pdbx_description
1 polymer ?
#
loop_
_entity_poly.entity_id
_entity_poly.type
_entity_poly.pdbx_seq_one_letter_code
_entity_poly.pdbx_strand_id
1 'polypeptide(L)'
;MEDGAGTPTSAKREFESSDLYHGVYKYVQEYMSRYDMSHDFNHVLRVLALAKHIMAEELKANPWKKFQKQAVILAALLHDVGDKKYVQPGENSEQLIENLLAKNGSPPRFVAKVALIVEHVSYSSEIKRPQLVKAIVGAHPELAIVQDADRLDAIGAIGIGRTFAYGAAKAPDRGLQGSIEHFTEKLENIEDMMKTETGKRMARERTQRLKEFRQWWEEESDLVS
;
A
#
# COMPACT_ATOMS: atom_id res chain seq x y z
N MET A 1 -29.57 31.95 -21.01
CA MET A 1 -28.14 31.85 -21.37
C MET A 1 -27.53 31.01 -20.27
N GLU A 2 -27.50 29.70 -20.47
CA GLU A 2 -27.08 28.73 -19.44
C GLU A 2 -25.63 28.31 -19.67
N ASP A 3 -24.92 28.24 -18.55
CA ASP A 3 -23.53 27.86 -18.39
C ASP A 3 -23.27 26.40 -18.81
N GLY A 4 -22.36 26.23 -19.77
CA GLY A 4 -21.81 24.93 -20.14
C GLY A 4 -20.53 24.63 -19.36
N ALA A 5 -20.67 23.98 -18.20
CA ALA A 5 -19.54 23.42 -17.46
C ALA A 5 -18.95 22.20 -18.20
N GLY A 6 -17.88 22.44 -18.97
CA GLY A 6 -17.06 21.39 -19.57
C GLY A 6 -16.25 20.64 -18.52
N THR A 7 -16.51 19.34 -18.38
CA THR A 7 -15.88 18.41 -17.45
C THR A 7 -14.41 18.12 -17.82
N PRO A 8 -13.43 18.23 -16.90
CA PRO A 8 -12.05 17.83 -17.20
C PRO A 8 -11.83 16.35 -16.85
N THR A 9 -12.10 15.43 -17.78
CA THR A 9 -11.99 13.97 -17.52
C THR A 9 -11.27 13.14 -18.59
N SER A 10 -10.48 13.72 -19.50
CA SER A 10 -9.83 12.95 -20.58
C SER A 10 -8.40 12.46 -20.29
N ALA A 11 -7.63 13.14 -19.43
CA ALA A 11 -6.20 12.82 -19.24
C ALA A 11 -5.89 11.67 -18.24
N LYS A 12 -6.87 11.23 -17.44
CA LYS A 12 -6.65 10.23 -16.37
C LYS A 12 -6.61 8.77 -16.86
N ARG A 13 -6.89 8.48 -18.14
CA ARG A 13 -7.11 7.11 -18.63
C ARG A 13 -6.00 6.52 -19.52
N GLU A 14 -5.00 7.29 -19.91
CA GLU A 14 -4.09 6.85 -21.00
C GLU A 14 -3.20 5.64 -20.62
N PHE A 15 -2.68 5.59 -19.40
CA PHE A 15 -1.87 4.45 -18.97
C PHE A 15 -2.69 3.23 -18.53
N GLU A 16 -3.80 3.47 -17.84
CA GLU A 16 -4.65 2.38 -17.32
C GLU A 16 -5.45 1.68 -18.43
N SER A 17 -5.49 2.27 -19.63
CA SER A 17 -5.98 1.60 -20.84
C SER A 17 -4.89 0.81 -21.59
N SER A 18 -3.64 0.84 -21.15
CA SER A 18 -2.53 0.17 -21.84
C SER A 18 -2.51 -1.35 -21.64
N ASP A 19 -1.96 -2.08 -22.60
CA ASP A 19 -1.78 -3.54 -22.49
C ASP A 19 -0.89 -3.92 -21.30
N LEU A 20 0.13 -3.11 -21.00
CA LEU A 20 0.98 -3.30 -19.82
C LEU A 20 0.16 -3.26 -18.53
N TYR A 21 -0.70 -2.25 -18.37
CA TYR A 21 -1.55 -2.15 -17.18
C TYR A 21 -2.51 -3.35 -17.07
N HIS A 22 -3.22 -3.69 -18.15
CA HIS A 22 -4.16 -4.81 -18.13
C HIS A 22 -3.47 -6.16 -17.89
N GLY A 23 -2.31 -6.38 -18.49
CA GLY A 23 -1.51 -7.59 -18.30
C GLY A 23 -1.04 -7.75 -16.87
N VAL A 24 -0.55 -6.68 -16.25
CA VAL A 24 -0.15 -6.67 -14.84
C VAL A 24 -1.35 -6.83 -13.92
N TYR A 25 -2.44 -6.09 -14.15
CA TYR A 25 -3.66 -6.16 -13.34
C TYR A 25 -4.22 -7.59 -13.31
N LYS A 26 -4.35 -8.23 -14.48
CA LYS A 26 -4.85 -9.60 -14.60
C LYS A 26 -3.94 -10.58 -13.87
N TYR A 27 -2.62 -10.45 -14.04
CA TYR A 27 -1.66 -11.30 -13.33
C TYR A 27 -1.81 -11.17 -11.81
N VAL A 28 -1.89 -9.93 -11.29
CA VAL A 28 -2.04 -9.68 -9.85
C VAL A 28 -3.37 -10.24 -9.34
N GLN A 29 -4.46 -10.03 -10.08
CA GLN A 29 -5.77 -10.58 -9.70
C GLN A 29 -5.74 -12.11 -9.59
N GLU A 30 -5.10 -12.79 -10.55
CA GLU A 30 -4.93 -14.24 -10.53
C GLU A 30 -3.98 -14.68 -9.39
N TYR A 31 -2.89 -13.97 -9.16
CA TYR A 31 -1.91 -14.26 -8.11
C TYR A 31 -2.52 -14.11 -6.71
N MET A 32 -3.26 -13.03 -6.48
CA MET A 32 -3.91 -12.72 -5.19
C MET A 32 -5.13 -13.59 -4.89
N SER A 33 -5.67 -14.32 -5.87
CA SER A 33 -6.78 -15.26 -5.64
C SER A 33 -6.44 -16.39 -4.65
N ARG A 34 -5.13 -16.57 -4.36
CA ARG A 34 -4.60 -17.52 -3.38
C ARG A 34 -4.61 -17.00 -1.94
N TYR A 35 -4.78 -15.70 -1.74
CA TYR A 35 -4.60 -15.02 -0.46
C TYR A 35 -5.89 -15.04 0.37
N ASP A 36 -5.73 -14.97 1.69
CA ASP A 36 -6.86 -14.84 2.62
C ASP A 36 -7.44 -13.41 2.64
N MET A 37 -8.59 -13.22 3.30
CA MET A 37 -9.31 -11.94 3.33
C MET A 37 -8.51 -10.75 3.88
N SER A 38 -7.42 -10.99 4.62
CA SER A 38 -6.62 -9.90 5.20
C SER A 38 -5.67 -9.24 4.20
N HIS A 39 -5.37 -9.91 3.08
CA HIS A 39 -4.48 -9.49 2.00
C HIS A 39 -5.08 -9.82 0.61
N ASP A 40 -6.40 -9.73 0.50
CA ASP A 40 -7.10 -10.04 -0.74
C ASP A 40 -6.81 -9.02 -1.84
N PHE A 41 -7.25 -9.30 -3.07
CA PHE A 41 -7.09 -8.37 -4.19
C PHE A 41 -7.72 -6.99 -3.91
N ASN A 42 -8.74 -6.90 -3.04
CA ASN A 42 -9.32 -5.62 -2.66
C ASN A 42 -8.35 -4.74 -1.85
N HIS A 43 -7.47 -5.33 -1.04
CA HIS A 43 -6.36 -4.59 -0.41
C HIS A 43 -5.51 -3.89 -1.47
N VAL A 44 -5.05 -4.62 -2.48
CA VAL A 44 -4.24 -4.06 -3.58
C VAL A 44 -4.99 -2.92 -4.30
N LEU A 45 -6.29 -3.08 -4.56
CA LEU A 45 -7.09 -2.02 -5.18
C LEU A 45 -7.22 -0.77 -4.31
N ARG A 46 -7.37 -0.92 -2.99
CA ARG A 46 -7.40 0.23 -2.06
C ARG A 46 -6.04 0.91 -1.99
N VAL A 47 -4.94 0.16 -1.94
CA VAL A 47 -3.58 0.71 -1.98
C VAL A 47 -3.33 1.47 -3.29
N LEU A 48 -3.73 0.91 -4.44
CA LEU A 48 -3.65 1.60 -5.72
C LEU A 48 -4.44 2.91 -5.72
N ALA A 49 -5.68 2.89 -5.21
CA ALA A 49 -6.50 4.09 -5.12
C ALA A 49 -5.88 5.16 -4.20
N LEU A 50 -5.34 4.74 -3.05
CA LEU A 50 -4.63 5.61 -2.11
C LEU A 50 -3.36 6.20 -2.73
N ALA A 51 -2.54 5.39 -3.39
CA ALA A 51 -1.32 5.85 -4.06
C ALA A 51 -1.62 6.89 -5.14
N LYS A 52 -2.67 6.67 -5.95
CA LYS A 52 -3.15 7.64 -6.94
C LYS A 52 -3.64 8.93 -6.29
N HIS A 53 -4.35 8.84 -5.17
CA HIS A 53 -4.84 10.00 -4.43
C HIS A 53 -3.69 10.83 -3.84
N ILE A 54 -2.77 10.18 -3.12
CA ILE A 54 -1.58 10.82 -2.53
C ILE A 54 -0.76 11.52 -3.62
N MET A 55 -0.46 10.82 -4.72
CA MET A 55 0.28 11.40 -5.84
C MET A 55 -0.41 12.65 -6.40
N ALA A 56 -1.74 12.61 -6.56
CA ALA A 56 -2.50 13.75 -7.10
C ALA A 56 -2.48 14.96 -6.17
N GLU A 57 -2.67 14.77 -4.87
CA GLU A 57 -2.63 15.85 -3.87
C GLU A 57 -1.21 16.40 -3.70
N GLU A 58 -0.18 15.56 -3.71
CA GLU A 58 1.22 16.00 -3.64
C GLU A 58 1.61 16.85 -4.86
N LEU A 59 1.15 16.49 -6.06
CA LEU A 59 1.36 17.28 -7.28
C LEU A 59 0.55 18.58 -7.28
N LYS A 60 -0.66 18.57 -6.71
CA LYS A 60 -1.49 19.77 -6.57
C LYS A 60 -0.85 20.78 -5.61
N ALA A 61 -0.35 20.30 -4.47
CA ALA A 61 0.34 21.13 -3.49
C ALA A 61 1.73 21.57 -3.97
N ASN A 62 2.41 20.73 -4.75
CA ASN A 62 3.76 20.99 -5.25
C ASN A 62 3.89 20.67 -6.74
N PRO A 63 3.44 21.55 -7.66
CA PRO A 63 3.44 21.30 -9.10
C PRO A 63 4.82 21.04 -9.72
N TRP A 64 5.89 21.45 -9.03
CA TRP A 64 7.28 21.25 -9.43
C TRP A 64 7.79 19.83 -9.17
N LYS A 65 7.16 19.08 -8.26
CA LYS A 65 7.52 17.67 -8.01
C LYS A 65 7.22 16.86 -9.26
N LYS A 66 8.12 15.95 -9.61
CA LYS A 66 7.94 15.02 -10.73
C LYS A 66 7.90 13.60 -10.19
N PHE A 67 6.78 12.94 -10.40
CA PHE A 67 6.63 11.51 -10.16
C PHE A 67 6.44 10.79 -11.48
N GLN A 68 7.10 9.64 -11.64
CA GLN A 68 6.81 8.72 -12.73
C GLN A 68 5.54 7.94 -12.38
N LYS A 69 4.39 8.46 -12.81
CA LYS A 69 3.04 7.93 -12.49
C LYS A 69 2.90 6.42 -12.72
N GLN A 70 3.49 5.92 -13.80
CA GLN A 70 3.46 4.50 -14.15
C GLN A 70 4.18 3.64 -13.09
N ALA A 71 5.29 4.13 -12.52
CA ALA A 71 6.00 3.42 -11.47
C ALA A 71 5.17 3.35 -10.18
N VAL A 72 4.48 4.43 -9.80
CA VAL A 72 3.56 4.43 -8.65
C VAL A 72 2.44 3.41 -8.83
N ILE A 73 1.79 3.41 -10.00
CA ILE A 73 0.65 2.52 -10.30
C ILE A 73 1.10 1.05 -10.31
N LEU A 74 2.19 0.73 -11.03
CA LEU A 74 2.67 -0.65 -11.13
C LEU A 74 3.22 -1.15 -9.81
N ALA A 75 3.97 -0.33 -9.07
CA ALA A 75 4.47 -0.72 -7.76
C ALA A 75 3.33 -0.94 -6.76
N ALA A 76 2.28 -0.11 -6.76
CA ALA A 76 1.11 -0.33 -5.92
C ALA A 76 0.36 -1.62 -6.28
N LEU A 77 0.25 -1.97 -7.57
CA LEU A 77 -0.34 -3.25 -7.99
C LEU A 77 0.51 -4.45 -7.58
N LEU A 78 1.84 -4.31 -7.61
CA LEU A 78 2.79 -5.41 -7.44
C LEU A 78 3.35 -5.55 -6.02
N HIS A 79 3.09 -4.62 -5.10
CA HIS A 79 3.80 -4.55 -3.82
C HIS A 79 3.73 -5.84 -2.97
N ASP A 80 2.60 -6.55 -3.03
CA ASP A 80 2.38 -7.81 -2.33
C ASP A 80 2.71 -9.05 -3.19
N VAL A 81 3.03 -8.87 -4.48
CA VAL A 81 3.47 -9.98 -5.34
C VAL A 81 4.83 -10.46 -4.87
N GLY A 82 4.93 -11.75 -4.52
CA GLY A 82 6.17 -12.32 -4.04
C GLY A 82 6.50 -11.97 -2.58
N ASP A 83 5.52 -11.55 -1.76
CA ASP A 83 5.70 -11.51 -0.31
C ASP A 83 6.12 -12.91 0.17
N LYS A 84 7.25 -12.98 0.87
CA LYS A 84 7.89 -14.20 1.37
C LYS A 84 6.96 -15.08 2.21
N LYS A 85 5.87 -14.53 2.75
CA LYS A 85 4.83 -15.28 3.47
C LYS A 85 4.02 -16.21 2.57
N TYR A 86 3.99 -15.96 1.27
CA TYR A 86 3.11 -16.63 0.30
C TYR A 86 3.85 -17.16 -0.95
N VAL A 87 5.15 -16.91 -1.05
CA VAL A 87 6.04 -17.48 -2.09
C VAL A 87 6.08 -19.01 -1.98
N GLN A 88 5.81 -19.70 -3.08
CA GLN A 88 5.93 -21.16 -3.12
C GLN A 88 7.39 -21.61 -3.26
N PRO A 89 7.74 -22.84 -2.82
CA PRO A 89 9.08 -23.38 -3.03
C PRO A 89 9.50 -23.32 -4.51
N GLY A 90 10.56 -22.56 -4.82
CA GLY A 90 11.10 -22.41 -6.17
C GLY A 90 10.67 -21.13 -6.91
N GLU A 91 9.74 -20.34 -6.37
CA GLU A 91 9.43 -19.01 -6.92
C GLU A 91 10.49 -17.99 -6.46
N ASN A 92 11.12 -17.30 -7.42
CA ASN A 92 11.97 -16.15 -7.13
C ASN A 92 11.14 -14.87 -7.31
N SER A 93 10.74 -14.26 -6.19
CA SER A 93 9.88 -13.07 -6.17
C SER A 93 10.46 -11.88 -6.92
N GLU A 94 11.77 -11.69 -6.87
CA GLU A 94 12.46 -10.61 -7.61
C GLU A 94 12.33 -10.83 -9.12
N GLN A 95 12.53 -12.07 -9.58
CA GLN A 95 12.43 -12.40 -11.01
C GLN A 95 10.99 -12.39 -11.51
N LEU A 96 9.98 -12.66 -10.67
CA LEU A 96 8.58 -12.62 -11.07
C LEU A 96 8.18 -11.24 -11.61
N ILE A 97 8.52 -10.18 -10.88
CA ILE A 97 8.22 -8.80 -11.25
C ILE A 97 9.01 -8.40 -12.49
N GLU A 98 10.30 -8.70 -12.53
CA GLU A 98 11.15 -8.36 -13.66
C GLU A 98 10.67 -9.02 -14.95
N ASN A 99 10.40 -10.33 -14.90
CA ASN A 99 9.91 -11.10 -16.03
C ASN A 99 8.54 -10.61 -16.50
N LEU A 100 7.63 -10.30 -15.57
CA LEU A 100 6.30 -9.80 -15.91
C LEU A 100 6.39 -8.47 -16.66
N LEU A 101 7.16 -7.51 -16.13
CA LEU A 101 7.28 -6.19 -16.75
C LEU A 101 8.04 -6.26 -18.08
N ALA A 102 9.11 -7.05 -18.17
CA ALA A 102 9.87 -7.25 -19.40
C ALA A 102 9.02 -7.92 -20.49
N LYS A 103 8.25 -8.96 -20.14
CA LYS A 103 7.32 -9.64 -21.06
C LYS A 103 6.25 -8.69 -21.62
N ASN A 104 5.84 -7.71 -20.83
CA ASN A 104 4.90 -6.67 -21.26
C ASN A 104 5.60 -5.45 -21.91
N GLY A 105 6.86 -5.59 -22.35
CA GLY A 105 7.56 -4.59 -23.16
C GLY A 105 8.17 -3.41 -22.39
N SER A 106 8.29 -3.51 -21.06
CA SER A 106 8.87 -2.43 -20.25
C SER A 106 10.39 -2.32 -20.46
N PRO A 107 10.96 -1.09 -20.60
CA PRO A 107 12.39 -0.90 -20.71
C PRO A 107 13.16 -1.39 -19.47
N PRO A 108 14.37 -1.98 -19.59
CA PRO A 108 15.10 -2.56 -18.45
C PRO A 108 15.32 -1.60 -17.27
N ARG A 109 15.62 -0.33 -17.55
CA ARG A 109 15.78 0.71 -16.50
C ARG A 109 14.48 0.96 -15.72
N PHE A 110 13.34 0.89 -16.40
CA PHE A 110 12.03 1.08 -15.76
C PHE A 110 11.66 -0.16 -14.94
N VAL A 111 11.92 -1.36 -15.47
CA VAL A 111 11.76 -2.63 -14.75
C VAL A 111 12.53 -2.62 -13.44
N ALA A 112 13.83 -2.31 -13.49
CA ALA A 112 14.69 -2.25 -12.30
C ALA A 112 14.19 -1.22 -11.28
N LYS A 113 13.70 -0.06 -11.73
CA LYS A 113 13.11 0.94 -10.83
C LYS A 113 11.86 0.41 -10.13
N VAL A 114 10.92 -0.21 -10.86
CA VAL A 114 9.69 -0.73 -10.26
C VAL A 114 9.99 -1.88 -9.29
N ALA A 115 10.87 -2.81 -9.67
CA ALA A 115 11.30 -3.90 -8.81
C ALA A 115 11.93 -3.37 -7.49
N LEU A 116 12.83 -2.39 -7.60
CA LEU A 116 13.46 -1.75 -6.43
C LEU A 116 12.44 -1.09 -5.50
N ILE A 117 11.43 -0.41 -6.06
CA ILE A 117 10.35 0.20 -5.28
C ILE A 117 9.57 -0.91 -4.55
N VAL A 118 9.10 -1.93 -5.27
CA VAL A 118 8.29 -3.02 -4.72
C VAL A 118 9.00 -3.73 -3.56
N GLU A 119 10.28 -4.06 -3.73
CA GLU A 119 11.10 -4.74 -2.71
C GLU A 119 11.10 -3.97 -1.37
N HIS A 120 10.98 -2.65 -1.41
CA HIS A 120 11.12 -1.76 -0.27
C HIS A 120 9.80 -1.16 0.23
N VAL A 121 8.63 -1.61 -0.26
CA VAL A 121 7.33 -1.10 0.22
C VAL A 121 7.05 -1.55 1.66
N SER A 122 7.29 -2.82 1.98
CA SER A 122 6.83 -3.40 3.25
C SER A 122 7.40 -2.71 4.49
N TYR A 123 6.60 -2.62 5.56
CA TYR A 123 7.03 -2.13 6.88
C TYR A 123 8.32 -2.80 7.38
N SER A 124 8.41 -4.12 7.24
CA SER A 124 9.57 -4.89 7.71
C SER A 124 10.86 -4.56 6.95
N SER A 125 10.78 -4.19 5.67
CA SER A 125 11.95 -3.77 4.90
C SER A 125 12.54 -2.46 5.45
N GLU A 126 11.68 -1.50 5.80
CA GLU A 126 12.08 -0.21 6.35
C GLU A 126 12.68 -0.32 7.74
N ILE A 127 12.07 -1.11 8.63
CA ILE A 127 12.60 -1.32 9.98
C ILE A 127 13.99 -1.97 9.94
N LYS A 128 14.21 -2.94 9.03
CA LYS A 128 15.50 -3.62 8.90
C LYS A 128 16.60 -2.72 8.30
N ARG A 129 16.25 -1.79 7.42
CA ARG A 129 17.21 -0.99 6.64
C ARG A 129 16.75 0.47 6.45
N PRO A 130 16.60 1.27 7.53
CA PRO A 130 15.99 2.60 7.43
C PRO A 130 16.79 3.58 6.59
N GLN A 131 18.13 3.55 6.66
CA GLN A 131 18.98 4.44 5.88
C GLN A 131 18.95 4.12 4.38
N LEU A 132 18.84 2.84 4.03
CA LEU A 132 18.69 2.41 2.63
C LEU A 132 17.35 2.89 2.07
N VAL A 133 16.25 2.66 2.79
CA VAL A 133 14.92 3.12 2.36
C VAL A 133 14.91 4.65 2.20
N LYS A 134 15.52 5.39 3.13
CA LYS A 134 15.65 6.85 3.00
C LYS A 134 16.42 7.27 1.75
N ALA A 135 17.52 6.58 1.42
CA ALA A 135 18.28 6.84 0.19
C ALA A 135 17.47 6.53 -1.08
N ILE A 136 16.74 5.39 -1.09
CA ILE A 136 15.87 5.01 -2.20
C ILE A 136 14.75 6.02 -2.39
N VAL A 137 14.09 6.47 -1.31
CA VAL A 137 13.07 7.53 -1.37
C VAL A 137 13.63 8.83 -1.96
N GLY A 138 14.88 9.17 -1.65
CA GLY A 138 15.56 10.33 -2.23
C GLY A 138 15.77 10.21 -3.75
N ALA A 139 16.09 9.02 -4.24
CA ALA A 139 16.28 8.75 -5.67
C ALA A 139 14.97 8.46 -6.43
N HIS A 140 13.99 7.87 -5.74
CA HIS A 140 12.72 7.35 -6.26
C HIS A 140 11.60 7.72 -5.29
N PRO A 141 11.11 8.97 -5.32
CA PRO A 141 10.10 9.44 -4.39
C PRO A 141 8.73 8.75 -4.60
N GLU A 142 8.57 7.97 -5.67
CA GLU A 142 7.43 7.08 -5.84
C GLU A 142 7.33 6.02 -4.74
N LEU A 143 8.47 5.58 -4.16
CA LEU A 143 8.46 4.66 -3.02
C LEU A 143 7.73 5.27 -1.81
N ALA A 144 7.91 6.57 -1.55
CA ALA A 144 7.23 7.25 -0.46
C ALA A 144 5.70 7.19 -0.62
N ILE A 145 5.20 7.38 -1.84
CA ILE A 145 3.78 7.35 -2.14
C ILE A 145 3.20 5.95 -1.91
N VAL A 146 3.89 4.91 -2.40
CA VAL A 146 3.39 3.53 -2.31
C VAL A 146 3.45 3.02 -0.87
N GLN A 147 4.52 3.34 -0.13
CA GLN A 147 4.63 3.01 1.29
C GLN A 147 3.55 3.68 2.13
N ASP A 148 3.29 4.96 1.92
CA ASP A 148 2.23 5.66 2.63
C ASP A 148 0.85 5.08 2.30
N ALA A 149 0.61 4.72 1.03
CA ALA A 149 -0.64 4.12 0.59
C ALA A 149 -0.90 2.74 1.24
N ASP A 150 0.10 1.86 1.25
CA ASP A 150 0.02 0.55 1.91
C ASP A 150 -0.25 0.69 3.41
N ARG A 151 0.52 1.55 4.08
CA ARG A 151 0.39 1.83 5.52
C ARG A 151 -0.95 2.42 5.89
N LEU A 152 -1.49 3.33 5.06
CA LEU A 152 -2.81 3.90 5.29
C LEU A 152 -3.89 2.81 5.29
N ASP A 153 -3.79 1.78 4.44
CA ASP A 153 -4.75 0.67 4.41
C ASP A 153 -4.62 -0.28 5.61
N ALA A 154 -3.53 -0.20 6.37
CA ALA A 154 -3.33 -0.94 7.62
C ALA A 154 -3.91 -0.23 8.86
N ILE A 155 -4.36 1.03 8.73
CA ILE A 155 -4.88 1.84 9.84
C ILE A 155 -6.30 2.38 9.56
N GLY A 156 -6.96 2.91 10.60
CA GLY A 156 -8.35 3.35 10.53
C GLY A 156 -9.34 2.18 10.47
N ALA A 157 -10.57 2.44 10.05
CA ALA A 157 -11.65 1.43 10.11
C ALA A 157 -11.35 0.13 9.35
N ILE A 158 -10.76 0.24 8.15
CA ILE A 158 -10.32 -0.94 7.38
C ILE A 158 -9.17 -1.65 8.10
N GLY A 159 -8.21 -0.89 8.65
CA GLY A 159 -7.11 -1.44 9.44
C GLY A 159 -7.58 -2.25 10.64
N ILE A 160 -8.60 -1.76 11.37
CA ILE A 160 -9.23 -2.50 12.49
C ILE A 160 -9.73 -3.85 12.00
N GLY A 161 -10.58 -3.86 10.96
CA GLY A 161 -11.14 -5.10 10.41
C GLY A 161 -10.07 -6.08 9.92
N ARG A 162 -9.05 -5.58 9.22
CA ARG A 162 -7.92 -6.41 8.75
C ARG A 162 -7.11 -6.99 9.90
N THR A 163 -6.90 -6.23 10.97
CA THR A 163 -6.10 -6.68 12.12
C THR A 163 -6.74 -7.86 12.82
N PHE A 164 -8.05 -7.80 13.09
CA PHE A 164 -8.78 -8.93 13.66
C PHE A 164 -8.84 -10.13 12.73
N ALA A 165 -9.09 -9.92 11.43
CA ALA A 165 -9.09 -10.99 10.44
C ALA A 165 -7.73 -11.71 10.36
N TYR A 166 -6.64 -10.95 10.34
CA TYR A 166 -5.29 -11.49 10.34
C TYR A 166 -4.96 -12.21 11.64
N GLY A 167 -5.29 -11.61 12.79
CA GLY A 167 -5.08 -12.20 14.12
C GLY A 167 -5.75 -13.57 14.23
N ALA A 168 -7.02 -13.67 13.82
CA ALA A 168 -7.75 -14.94 13.81
C ALA A 168 -7.14 -15.99 12.87
N ALA A 169 -6.63 -15.58 11.71
CA ALA A 169 -6.09 -16.49 10.70
C ALA A 169 -4.64 -16.94 10.97
N LYS A 170 -3.80 -16.08 11.57
CA LYS A 170 -2.34 -16.29 11.65
C LYS A 170 -1.77 -16.30 13.07
N ALA A 171 -2.48 -15.77 14.06
CA ALA A 171 -2.08 -15.76 15.46
C ALA A 171 -3.27 -16.07 16.39
N PRO A 172 -4.02 -17.17 16.14
CA PRO A 172 -5.24 -17.48 16.90
C PRO A 172 -4.97 -17.68 18.40
N ASP A 173 -3.76 -18.05 18.77
CA ASP A 173 -3.27 -18.21 20.13
C ASP A 173 -3.20 -16.89 20.91
N ARG A 174 -3.02 -15.75 20.24
CA ARG A 174 -3.08 -14.43 20.89
C ARG A 174 -4.51 -13.94 21.16
N GLY A 175 -5.52 -14.59 20.57
CA GLY A 175 -6.92 -14.21 20.68
C GLY A 175 -7.23 -12.81 20.17
N LEU A 176 -8.42 -12.30 20.53
CA LEU A 176 -8.83 -10.94 20.15
C LEU A 176 -8.00 -9.86 20.88
N GLN A 177 -7.61 -10.12 22.12
CA GLN A 177 -6.78 -9.19 22.89
C GLN A 177 -5.42 -8.92 22.22
N GLY A 178 -4.79 -9.95 21.65
CA GLY A 178 -3.56 -9.76 20.88
C GLY A 178 -3.72 -8.89 19.63
N SER A 179 -4.92 -8.80 19.06
CA SER A 179 -5.21 -7.88 17.96
C SER A 179 -5.23 -6.43 18.44
N ILE A 180 -5.70 -6.18 19.66
CA ILE A 180 -5.67 -4.86 20.31
C ILE A 180 -4.24 -4.48 20.72
N GLU A 181 -3.48 -5.41 21.28
CA GLU A 181 -2.05 -5.21 21.57
C GLU A 181 -1.28 -4.82 20.31
N HIS A 182 -1.63 -5.40 19.16
CA HIS A 182 -1.02 -5.04 17.88
C HIS A 182 -1.21 -3.56 17.50
N PHE A 183 -2.27 -2.90 17.99
CA PHE A 183 -2.49 -1.49 17.72
C PHE A 183 -1.35 -0.66 18.31
N THR A 184 -1.01 -0.87 19.58
CA THR A 184 0.04 -0.11 20.28
C THR A 184 1.44 -0.56 19.89
N GLU A 185 1.64 -1.87 19.64
CA GLU A 185 2.92 -2.42 19.16
C GLU A 185 3.34 -1.81 17.82
N LYS A 186 2.38 -1.56 16.91
CA LYS A 186 2.69 -1.21 15.52
C LYS A 186 1.78 -0.13 14.94
N LEU A 187 0.47 -0.34 14.92
CA LEU A 187 -0.43 0.45 14.06
C LEU A 187 -0.51 1.92 14.44
N GLU A 188 -0.50 2.24 15.74
CA GLU A 188 -0.50 3.61 16.23
C GLU A 188 0.81 4.36 15.89
N ASN A 189 1.91 3.63 15.68
CA ASN A 189 3.21 4.20 15.31
C ASN A 189 3.36 4.48 13.81
N ILE A 190 2.40 4.04 12.98
CA ILE A 190 2.47 4.17 11.52
C ILE A 190 2.40 5.64 11.07
N GLU A 191 1.69 6.50 11.79
CA GLU A 191 1.58 7.94 11.49
C GLU A 191 2.96 8.60 11.40
N ASP A 192 3.84 8.31 12.35
CA ASP A 192 5.19 8.89 12.43
C ASP A 192 6.13 8.41 11.32
N MET A 193 5.75 7.36 10.60
CA MET A 193 6.53 6.77 9.51
C MET A 193 6.04 7.20 8.12
N MET A 194 5.03 8.06 8.04
CA MET A 194 4.53 8.61 6.78
C MET A 194 5.52 9.60 6.19
N LYS A 195 5.69 9.56 4.86
CA LYS A 195 6.73 10.31 4.15
C LYS A 195 6.18 11.51 3.40
N THR A 196 4.96 11.41 2.91
CA THR A 196 4.24 12.48 2.22
C THR A 196 3.41 13.29 3.19
N GLU A 197 3.21 14.58 2.91
CA GLU A 197 2.37 15.43 3.76
C GLU A 197 0.90 15.00 3.68
N THR A 198 0.47 14.57 2.49
CA THR A 198 -0.86 13.98 2.30
C THR A 198 -1.03 12.71 3.14
N GLY A 199 -0.04 11.81 3.11
CA GLY A 199 -0.02 10.58 3.88
C GLY A 199 -0.11 10.83 5.38
N LYS A 200 0.70 11.74 5.92
CA LYS A 200 0.67 12.15 7.34
C LYS A 200 -0.71 12.64 7.77
N ARG A 201 -1.31 13.55 6.99
CA ARG A 201 -2.64 14.09 7.30
C ARG A 201 -3.70 13.00 7.36
N MET A 202 -3.73 12.11 6.37
CA MET A 202 -4.67 10.99 6.34
C MET A 202 -4.40 9.99 7.46
N ALA A 203 -3.13 9.76 7.79
CA ALA A 203 -2.73 8.85 8.85
C ALA A 203 -3.21 9.33 10.21
N ARG A 204 -3.04 10.62 10.52
CA ARG A 204 -3.53 11.23 11.76
C ARG A 204 -5.00 10.94 12.04
N GLU A 205 -5.85 11.15 11.04
CA GLU A 205 -7.29 10.86 11.16
C GLU A 205 -7.57 9.36 11.32
N ARG A 206 -6.77 8.48 10.71
CA ARG A 206 -6.95 7.02 10.81
C ARG A 206 -6.40 6.46 12.11
N THR A 207 -5.28 6.97 12.62
CA THR A 207 -4.71 6.65 13.93
C THR A 207 -5.66 7.05 15.04
N GLN A 208 -6.30 8.21 14.94
CA GLN A 208 -7.30 8.63 15.92
C GLN A 208 -8.45 7.62 16.05
N ARG A 209 -8.93 7.07 14.93
CA ARG A 209 -9.96 6.01 14.94
C ARG A 209 -9.47 4.72 15.63
N LEU A 210 -8.18 4.37 15.51
CA LEU A 210 -7.62 3.22 16.22
C LEU A 210 -7.63 3.44 17.74
N LYS A 211 -7.23 4.64 18.17
CA LYS A 211 -7.20 5.02 19.58
C LYS A 211 -8.61 5.04 20.19
N GLU A 212 -9.59 5.60 19.48
CA GLU A 212 -11.00 5.58 19.90
C GLU A 212 -11.54 4.16 20.01
N PHE A 213 -11.29 3.32 19.00
CA PHE A 213 -11.73 1.93 19.04
C PHE A 213 -11.11 1.16 20.22
N ARG A 214 -9.81 1.37 20.48
CA ARG A 214 -9.13 0.75 21.64
C ARG A 214 -9.72 1.22 22.97
N GLN A 215 -10.09 2.50 23.08
CA GLN A 215 -10.77 3.00 24.28
C GLN A 215 -12.11 2.29 24.52
N TRP A 216 -12.93 2.13 23.47
CA TRP A 216 -14.18 1.36 23.60
C TRP A 216 -13.91 -0.09 24.00
N TRP A 217 -12.88 -0.72 23.42
CA TRP A 217 -12.49 -2.09 23.79
C TRP A 217 -12.10 -2.21 25.26
N GLU A 218 -11.28 -1.28 25.78
CA GLU A 218 -10.85 -1.24 27.17
C GLU A 218 -12.06 -1.04 28.11
N GLU A 219 -12.92 -0.04 27.83
CA GLU A 219 -14.14 0.23 28.59
C GLU A 219 -15.08 -0.98 28.67
N GLU A 220 -15.26 -1.71 27.57
CA GLU A 220 -16.12 -2.90 27.52
C GLU A 220 -15.49 -4.11 28.20
N SER A 221 -14.17 -4.25 28.16
CA SER A 221 -13.42 -5.38 28.75
C SER A 221 -13.24 -5.23 30.27
N ASP A 222 -13.16 -4.00 30.77
CA ASP A 222 -13.04 -3.70 32.21
C ASP A 222 -14.25 -4.18 33.01
N LEU A 223 -15.43 -4.33 32.38
CA LEU A 223 -16.63 -4.87 33.03
C LEU A 223 -16.53 -6.36 33.39
N VAL A 224 -15.57 -7.06 32.81
CA VAL A 224 -15.35 -8.51 32.98
C VAL A 224 -14.02 -8.81 33.68
N SER A 225 -13.25 -7.77 34.03
CA SER A 225 -11.94 -7.79 34.68
C SER A 225 -12.03 -7.77 36.20
#